data_AF-A0A9E4ZT08-F1
#
_entry.id   AF-A0A9E4ZT08-F1
#
_cell.length_a   1.000
_cell.length_b   1.000
_cell.length_c   1.000
_cell.angle_alpha   90.00
_cell.angle_beta   90.00
_cell.angle_gamma   90.00
#
_symmetry.space_group_name_H-M   'P 1'
#
loop_
_entity.id
_entity.type
_entity.pdbx_description
1 polymer ?
#
loop_
_entity_poly.entity_id
_entity_poly.type
_entity_poly.pdbx_seq_one_letter_code
_entity_poly.pdbx_strand_id
1 'polypeptide(L)'
;MIYSCKNCGYSSFVSRARCPRCGSTEIYAIAENEGRALLCWKLTATPEGFEDSYYLCLININGKANAFCRSNESLEGDVVEENNGICYRKTKEAANN
;
A
#
# COMPACT_ATOMS: atom_id res chain seq x y z
N MET A 1 -0.32 -3.01 -6.28
CA MET A 1 -1.56 -3.43 -7.01
C MET A 1 -2.74 -3.38 -6.05
N ILE A 2 -3.97 -3.09 -6.49
CA ILE A 2 -5.18 -3.17 -5.65
C ILE A 2 -6.29 -3.99 -6.32
N TYR A 3 -7.32 -4.37 -5.56
CA TYR A 3 -8.47 -5.12 -6.04
C TYR A 3 -9.76 -4.34 -5.77
N SER A 4 -10.68 -4.31 -6.73
CA SER A 4 -11.96 -3.61 -6.61
C SER A 4 -13.12 -4.52 -6.96
N CYS A 5 -14.23 -4.36 -6.23
CA CYS A 5 -15.48 -5.04 -6.52
C CYS A 5 -16.26 -4.29 -7.60
N LYS A 6 -16.59 -4.98 -8.70
CA LYS A 6 -17.36 -4.41 -9.81
C LYS A 6 -18.75 -3.93 -9.41
N ASN A 7 -19.38 -4.58 -8.42
CA ASN A 7 -20.76 -4.30 -8.04
C ASN A 7 -20.92 -3.10 -7.10
N CYS A 8 -20.01 -2.90 -6.14
CA CYS A 8 -20.16 -1.85 -5.12
C CYS A 8 -18.95 -0.91 -4.96
N GLY A 9 -17.92 -1.06 -5.78
CA GLY A 9 -16.73 -0.20 -5.76
C GLY A 9 -15.82 -0.34 -4.54
N TYR A 10 -16.09 -1.28 -3.63
CA TYR A 10 -15.19 -1.52 -2.50
C TYR A 10 -13.83 -1.97 -3.00
N SER A 11 -12.77 -1.30 -2.52
CA SER A 11 -11.39 -1.59 -2.89
C SER A 11 -10.59 -2.10 -1.69
N SER A 12 -9.68 -3.04 -1.95
CA SER A 12 -8.76 -3.58 -0.96
C SER A 12 -7.39 -3.87 -1.57
N PHE A 13 -6.37 -3.87 -0.73
CA PHE A 13 -5.00 -4.19 -1.15
C PHE A 13 -4.81 -5.68 -1.45
N VAL A 14 -5.49 -6.55 -0.69
CA VAL A 14 -5.44 -8.01 -0.86
C VAL A 14 -6.58 -8.51 -1.75
N SER A 15 -6.28 -9.54 -2.54
CA SER A 15 -7.31 -10.28 -3.29
C SER A 15 -8.23 -11.04 -2.33
N ARG A 16 -9.50 -11.17 -2.69
CA ARG A 16 -10.52 -11.87 -1.91
C ARG A 16 -11.40 -12.69 -2.84
N ALA A 17 -11.89 -13.83 -2.35
CA ALA A 17 -12.86 -14.64 -3.08
C ALA A 17 -14.26 -13.99 -3.15
N ARG A 18 -14.61 -13.16 -2.16
CA ARG A 18 -15.90 -12.44 -2.08
C ARG A 18 -15.72 -11.03 -1.53
N CYS A 19 -16.53 -10.10 -2.01
CA CYS A 19 -16.57 -8.73 -1.53
C CYS A 19 -17.14 -8.68 -0.10
N PRO A 20 -16.44 -8.07 0.87
CA PRO A 20 -16.91 -8.01 2.26
C PRO A 20 -18.11 -7.07 2.45
N ARG A 21 -18.39 -6.17 1.49
CA ARG A 21 -19.55 -5.27 1.56
C ARG A 21 -20.82 -5.84 0.95
N CYS A 22 -20.72 -6.48 -0.22
CA CYS A 22 -21.90 -6.91 -0.98
C CYS A 22 -21.93 -8.41 -1.34
N GLY A 23 -20.92 -9.18 -0.95
CA GLY A 23 -20.85 -10.63 -1.18
C GLY A 23 -20.51 -11.07 -2.61
N SER A 24 -20.45 -10.15 -3.58
CA SER A 24 -20.14 -10.46 -4.98
C SER A 24 -18.77 -11.14 -5.14
N THR A 25 -18.69 -12.07 -6.09
CA THR A 25 -17.44 -12.73 -6.53
C THR A 25 -16.76 -11.98 -7.69
N GLU A 26 -17.40 -10.94 -8.24
CA GLU A 26 -16.83 -10.13 -9.33
C GLU A 26 -15.83 -9.09 -8.77
N ILE A 27 -14.58 -9.52 -8.62
CA ILE A 27 -13.45 -8.70 -8.16
C ILE A 27 -12.38 -8.68 -9.24
N TYR A 28 -11.86 -7.50 -9.55
CA TYR A 28 -10.82 -7.31 -10.57
C TYR A 28 -9.63 -6.54 -9.99
N ALA A 29 -8.44 -6.78 -10.55
CA ALA A 29 -7.21 -6.10 -10.16
C ALA A 29 -7.06 -4.77 -10.91
N ILE A 30 -6.47 -3.78 -10.23
CA ILE A 30 -6.13 -2.47 -10.76
C ILE A 30 -4.63 -2.26 -10.52
N ALA A 31 -3.89 -1.93 -11.58
CA ALA A 31 -2.47 -1.61 -11.52
C ALA A 31 -2.25 -0.20 -10.96
N GLU A 32 -2.59 -0.03 -9.68
CA GLU A 32 -2.29 1.17 -8.90
C GLU A 32 -1.39 0.79 -7.73
N ASN A 33 -0.37 1.62 -7.52
CA ASN A 33 0.62 1.44 -6.46
C ASN A 33 1.11 2.76 -5.87
N GLU A 34 0.60 3.89 -6.35
CA GLU A 34 0.88 5.20 -5.77
C GLU A 34 -0.16 5.55 -4.70
N GLY A 35 0.28 6.27 -3.67
CA GLY A 35 -0.60 6.65 -2.58
C GLY A 35 0.03 7.67 -1.66
N ARG A 36 -0.49 7.72 -0.44
CA ARG A 36 0.05 8.58 0.61
C ARG A 36 0.30 7.80 1.90
N ALA A 37 1.41 8.11 2.57
CA ALA A 37 1.66 7.67 3.92
C ALA A 37 0.68 8.36 4.88
N LEU A 38 0.00 7.55 5.70
CA LEU A 38 -0.90 8.01 6.75
C LEU A 38 -0.21 8.01 8.11
N LEU A 39 0.57 6.97 8.39
CA LEU A 39 1.25 6.77 9.66
C LEU A 39 2.40 5.78 9.49
N CYS A 40 3.55 6.03 10.12
CA CYS A 40 4.67 5.12 10.15
C CYS A 40 5.17 4.91 11.59
N TRP A 41 5.51 3.67 11.93
CA TRP A 41 6.09 3.29 13.22
C TRP A 41 7.44 2.65 13.00
N LYS A 42 8.43 3.10 13.76
CA LYS A 42 9.74 2.43 13.79
C LYS A 42 9.64 1.15 14.62
N LEU A 43 9.94 0.02 14.02
CA LEU A 43 10.13 -1.26 14.68
C LEU A 43 11.62 -1.46 14.89
N THR A 44 12.03 -1.67 16.14
CA THR A 44 13.44 -1.85 16.55
C THR A 44 13.74 -3.24 17.10
N ALA A 45 12.73 -4.11 17.12
CA ALA A 45 12.84 -5.52 17.48
C ALA A 45 12.15 -6.31 16.38
N THR A 46 12.94 -6.81 15.44
CA THR A 46 12.48 -7.46 14.21
C THR A 46 12.82 -8.95 14.27
N PRO A 47 12.05 -9.81 13.59
CA PRO A 47 12.33 -11.24 13.55
C PRO A 47 13.58 -11.55 12.72
N GLU A 48 14.17 -12.73 12.94
CA GLU A 48 15.29 -13.21 12.14
C GLU A 48 14.96 -13.23 10.64
N GLY A 49 15.93 -12.84 9.81
CA GLY A 49 15.77 -12.71 8.35
C GLY A 49 15.28 -11.33 7.88
N PHE A 50 15.04 -10.38 8.79
CA PHE A 50 14.76 -8.99 8.47
C PHE A 50 15.88 -8.07 8.98
N GLU A 51 15.92 -6.83 8.50
CA GLU A 51 16.85 -5.83 9.04
C GLU A 51 16.56 -5.53 10.52
N ASP A 52 17.60 -5.19 11.29
CA ASP A 52 17.53 -4.92 12.74
C ASP A 52 16.50 -3.86 13.14
N SER A 53 16.22 -2.91 12.23
CA SER A 53 15.11 -1.96 12.40
C SER A 53 14.58 -1.48 11.07
N TYR A 54 13.27 -1.28 10.99
CA TYR A 54 12.60 -0.69 9.83
C TYR A 54 11.34 0.06 10.25
N TYR A 55 10.75 0.81 9.32
CA TYR A 55 9.45 1.44 9.51
C TYR A 55 8.35 0.57 8.92
N LEU A 56 7.31 0.32 9.70
CA LEU A 56 6.03 -0.21 9.22
C LEU A 56 5.13 0.99 8.95
N CYS A 57 4.71 1.17 7.71
CA CYS A 57 3.91 2.31 7.27
C CYS A 57 2.51 1.87 6.84
N LEU A 58 1.49 2.51 7.42
CA LEU A 58 0.13 2.48 6.91
C LEU A 58 0.01 3.51 5.79
N ILE A 59 -0.34 3.04 4.60
CA ILE A 59 -0.53 3.88 3.41
C ILE A 59 -1.96 3.77 2.90
N ASN A 60 -2.39 4.78 2.17
CA ASN A 60 -3.63 4.79 1.39
C ASN A 60 -3.31 4.96 -0.09
N ILE A 61 -3.64 3.95 -0.89
CA ILE A 61 -3.41 3.90 -2.34
C ILE A 61 -4.57 4.63 -3.01
N ASN A 62 -4.30 5.82 -3.55
CA ASN A 62 -5.22 6.68 -4.29
C ASN A 62 -6.64 6.84 -3.72
N GLY A 63 -6.80 6.92 -2.40
CA GLY A 63 -8.12 7.04 -1.76
C GLY A 63 -8.93 5.75 -1.71
N LYS A 64 -8.42 4.65 -2.28
CA LYS A 64 -9.21 3.43 -2.54
C LYS A 64 -8.95 2.32 -1.53
N ALA A 65 -7.68 2.04 -1.23
CA ALA A 65 -7.30 0.91 -0.40
C ALA A 65 -6.22 1.30 0.61
N ASN A 66 -6.35 0.78 1.84
CA ASN A 66 -5.29 0.87 2.84
C ASN A 66 -4.41 -0.37 2.77
N ALA A 67 -3.10 -0.17 2.95
CA ALA A 67 -2.10 -1.24 2.97
C ALA A 67 -1.03 -0.95 4.02
N PHE A 68 -0.40 -2.01 4.52
CA PHE A 68 0.85 -1.90 5.27
C PHE A 68 2.02 -2.23 4.34
N CYS A 69 3.07 -1.42 4.42
CA CYS A 69 4.31 -1.62 3.69
C CYS A 69 5.50 -1.27 4.59
N ARG A 70 6.67 -1.78 4.22
CA ARG A 70 7.93 -1.62 4.93
C ARG A 70 8.79 -0.56 4.26
N SER A 71 9.52 0.21 5.06
CA SER A 71 10.46 1.24 4.58
C SER A 71 11.68 1.34 5.49
N ASN A 72 12.81 1.77 4.95
CA ASN A 72 14.03 2.03 5.71
C ASN A 72 14.05 3.43 6.33
N GLU A 73 13.13 4.31 5.93
CA GLU A 73 12.93 5.64 6.47
C GLU A 73 11.47 5.87 6.90
N SER A 74 11.24 6.88 7.74
CA SER A 74 9.89 7.35 8.02
C SER A 74 9.31 8.02 6.77
N LEU A 75 8.15 7.55 6.31
CA LEU A 75 7.48 8.10 5.14
C LEU A 75 6.39 9.10 5.55
N GLU A 76 6.35 10.21 4.82
CA GLU A 76 5.31 11.22 4.90
C GLU A 76 4.97 11.69 3.48
N GLY A 77 3.70 12.00 3.22
CA GLY A 77 3.27 12.48 1.92
C GLY A 77 3.16 11.37 0.88
N ASP A 78 3.54 11.68 -0.36
CA ASP A 78 3.33 10.81 -1.52
C ASP A 78 4.33 9.65 -1.52
N VAL A 79 3.83 8.44 -1.77
CA VAL A 79 4.59 7.19 -1.72
C VAL A 79 4.26 6.29 -2.90
N VAL A 80 5.17 5.37 -3.19
CA VAL A 80 4.97 4.27 -4.13
C VAL A 80 5.15 2.96 -3.36
N GLU A 81 4.22 2.03 -3.56
CA GLU A 81 4.27 0.65 -3.07
C GLU A 81 4.79 -0.27 -4.17
N GLU A 82 5.71 -1.16 -3.82
CA GLU A 82 6.15 -2.26 -4.65
C GLU A 82 5.46 -3.53 -4.19
N ASN A 83 5.01 -4.37 -5.13
CA ASN A 83 4.22 -5.59 -4.87
C ASN A 83 4.90 -6.66 -3.96
N ASN A 84 6.03 -6.36 -3.35
CA ASN A 84 6.72 -7.13 -2.30
C ASN A 84 6.47 -6.58 -0.88
N GLY A 85 5.56 -5.60 -0.73
CA GLY A 85 5.28 -4.98 0.56
C GLY A 85 6.34 -3.98 1.02
N ILE A 86 7.15 -3.45 0.10
CA ILE A 86 8.09 -2.35 0.34
C ILE A 86 7.49 -1.06 -0.21
N CYS A 87 7.73 0.06 0.45
CA CYS A 87 7.34 1.37 -0.04
C CYS A 87 8.44 2.40 0.14
N TYR A 88 8.44 3.39 -0.75
CA TYR A 88 9.39 4.49 -0.76
C TYR A 88 8.70 5.82 -1.04
N ARG A 89 9.34 6.91 -0.66
CA ARG A 89 8.87 8.27 -0.97
C ARG A 89 8.84 8.46 -2.48
N LYS A 90 7.73 8.95 -3.02
CA LYS A 90 7.67 9.33 -4.44
C LYS A 90 8.56 10.56 -4.63
N THR A 91 9.76 10.36 -5.17
CA THR A 91 10.57 11.48 -5.66
C THR A 91 9.83 12.09 -6.84
N LYS A 92 9.49 13.37 -6.76
CA LYS A 92 9.05 14.10 -7.95
C LYS A 92 10.19 14.00 -8.95
N GLU A 93 9.99 13.30 -10.06
CA GLU A 93 10.86 13.49 -11.22
C GLU A 93 10.90 14.99 -11.49
N ALA A 94 12.11 15.55 -11.52
CA ALA A 94 12.30 16.92 -11.96
C ALA A 94 11.60 17.04 -13.31
N ALA A 95 10.62 17.94 -13.40
CA ALA A 95 10.04 18.32 -14.68
C ALA A 95 11.23 18.74 -15.56
N ASN A 96 11.60 17.89 -16.51
CA ASN A 96 12.59 18.25 -17.51
C ASN A 96 12.00 19.40 -18.32
N ASN A 97 12.76 20.51 -18.30
CA ASN A 97 12.53 21.77 -18.99
C ASN A 97 12.13 21.61 -20.46
#